data_AF-A0A957R9P8-F1
#
_entry.id   AF-A0A957R9P8-F1
#
_cell.length_a   1.000
_cell.length_b   1.000
_cell.length_c   1.000
_cell.angle_alpha   90.00
_cell.angle_beta   90.00
_cell.angle_gamma   90.00
#
_symmetry.space_group_name_H-M   'P 1'
#
loop_
_entity.id
_entity.type
_entity.pdbx_description
1 polymer ?
#
loop_
_entity_poly.entity_id
_entity_poly.type
_entity_poly.pdbx_seq_one_letter_code
_entity_poly.pdbx_strand_id
1 'polypeptide(L)'
;MLQVELSNQLLNALNLLEPGTAPDQQVLRLAEHELRRRLARYQLTDRLFQEKYGLTLEEFEAQEVVKAHDYSFEVESDHQDWDLAVDGMRTVEEQLANLRGAA
;
A
#
# COMPACT_ATOMS: atom_id res chain seq x y z
N MET A 1 -8.08 -2.93 28.92
CA MET A 1 -7.26 -3.69 27.97
C MET A 1 -8.06 -4.91 27.55
N LEU A 2 -8.34 -5.09 26.26
CA LEU A 2 -9.02 -6.28 25.75
C LEU A 2 -8.05 -7.46 25.85
N GLN A 3 -8.45 -8.54 26.50
CA GLN A 3 -7.72 -9.81 26.46
C GLN A 3 -8.27 -10.64 25.30
N VAL A 4 -7.40 -10.98 24.37
CA VAL A 4 -7.72 -11.85 23.23
C VAL A 4 -6.97 -13.16 23.43
N GLU A 5 -7.68 -14.28 23.46
CA GLU A 5 -7.06 -15.60 23.48
C GLU A 5 -6.72 -16.03 22.05
N LEU A 6 -5.46 -16.38 21.81
CA LEU A 6 -4.98 -16.88 20.51
C LEU A 6 -5.00 -18.41 20.51
N SER A 7 -5.53 -19.00 19.43
CA SER A 7 -5.50 -20.45 19.28
C SER A 7 -4.07 -20.97 19.09
N ASN A 8 -3.82 -22.22 19.48
CA ASN A 8 -2.51 -22.87 19.24
C ASN A 8 -2.11 -22.87 17.76
N GLN A 9 -3.08 -22.99 16.85
CA GLN A 9 -2.83 -22.90 15.41
C GLN A 9 -2.31 -21.52 15.02
N LEU A 10 -2.90 -20.44 15.56
CA LEU A 10 -2.45 -19.08 15.28
C LEU A 10 -1.08 -18.82 15.90
N LEU A 11 -0.84 -19.25 17.15
CA LEU A 11 0.47 -19.14 17.79
C LEU A 11 1.57 -19.85 16.99
N ASN A 12 1.29 -21.04 16.47
CA ASN A 12 2.23 -21.77 15.61
C ASN A 12 2.52 -21.01 14.31
N ALA A 13 1.51 -20.43 13.68
CA ALA A 13 1.69 -19.61 12.47
C ALA A 13 2.50 -18.33 12.76
N LEU A 14 2.21 -17.64 13.87
CA LEU A 14 2.98 -16.47 14.30
C LEU A 14 4.45 -16.82 14.55
N ASN A 15 4.71 -17.92 15.24
CA ASN A 15 6.06 -18.41 15.51
C ASN A 15 6.82 -18.83 14.24
N LEU A 16 6.11 -19.31 13.22
CA LEU A 16 6.72 -19.64 11.92
C LEU A 16 7.14 -18.38 11.16
N LEU A 17 6.31 -17.33 11.20
CA LEU A 17 6.55 -16.10 10.44
C LEU A 17 7.52 -15.15 11.15
N GLU A 18 7.42 -15.04 12.48
CA GLU A 18 8.20 -14.13 13.33
C GLU A 18 8.75 -14.92 14.54
N PRO A 19 9.78 -15.75 14.36
CA PRO A 19 10.31 -16.59 15.43
C PRO A 19 10.98 -15.77 16.55
N GLY A 20 10.86 -16.24 17.79
CA GLY A 20 11.62 -15.71 18.93
C GLY A 20 11.10 -14.38 19.51
N THR A 21 9.90 -13.95 19.15
CA THR A 21 9.25 -12.74 19.68
C THR A 21 7.94 -13.06 20.40
N ALA A 22 7.54 -12.20 21.33
CA ALA A 22 6.27 -12.33 22.02
C ALA A 22 5.09 -12.13 21.05
N PRO A 23 3.92 -12.76 21.27
CA PRO A 23 2.77 -12.70 20.35
C PRO A 23 2.36 -11.28 19.92
N ASP A 24 2.31 -10.32 20.85
CA ASP A 24 1.96 -8.94 20.53
C ASP A 24 2.95 -8.30 19.55
N GLN A 25 4.24 -8.59 19.72
CA GLN A 25 5.30 -8.10 18.83
C GLN A 25 5.26 -8.81 17.47
N GLN A 26 4.90 -10.09 17.44
CA GLN A 26 4.68 -10.83 16.18
C GLN A 26 3.54 -10.19 15.39
N VAL A 27 2.40 -9.95 16.04
CA VAL A 27 1.23 -9.31 15.42
C VAL A 27 1.57 -7.90 14.91
N LEU A 28 2.27 -7.09 15.71
CA LEU A 28 2.70 -5.75 15.31
C LEU A 28 3.58 -5.78 14.05
N ARG A 29 4.60 -6.65 14.01
CA ARG A 29 5.49 -6.78 12.86
C ARG A 29 4.78 -7.31 11.62
N LEU A 30 3.88 -8.27 11.79
CA LEU A 30 3.09 -8.80 10.67
C LEU A 30 2.14 -7.76 10.09
N ALA A 31 1.52 -6.93 10.93
CA ALA A 31 0.72 -5.79 10.49
C ALA A 31 1.59 -4.78 9.73
N GLU A 32 2.77 -4.43 10.24
CA GLU A 32 3.72 -3.55 9.55
C GLU A 32 4.16 -4.14 8.20
N HIS A 33 4.48 -5.43 8.15
CA HIS A 33 4.86 -6.12 6.91
C HIS A 33 3.74 -6.09 5.87
N GLU A 34 2.47 -6.25 6.28
CA GLU A 34 1.35 -6.16 5.34
C GLU A 34 1.16 -4.75 4.80
N LEU A 35 1.27 -3.72 5.65
CA LEU A 35 1.21 -2.34 5.21
C LEU A 35 2.35 -2.02 4.24
N ARG A 36 3.59 -2.45 4.54
CA ARG A 36 4.73 -2.29 3.62
C ARG A 36 4.53 -3.01 2.29
N ARG A 37 3.94 -4.22 2.30
CA ARG A 37 3.60 -4.94 1.06
C ARG A 37 2.58 -4.18 0.22
N ARG A 38 1.57 -3.57 0.84
CA ARG A 38 0.58 -2.72 0.15
C ARG A 38 1.25 -1.49 -0.46
N LEU A 39 2.06 -0.78 0.33
CA LEU A 39 2.79 0.40 -0.13
C LEU A 39 3.67 0.07 -1.34
N ALA A 40 4.42 -1.04 -1.28
CA ALA A 40 5.27 -1.48 -2.38
C ALA A 40 4.49 -1.77 -3.68
N ARG A 41 3.23 -2.27 -3.57
CA ARG A 41 2.37 -2.48 -4.75
C ARG A 41 1.95 -1.16 -5.37
N TYR A 42 1.50 -0.20 -4.57
CA TYR A 42 1.12 1.12 -5.07
C TYR A 42 2.31 1.88 -5.68
N GLN A 43 3.48 1.82 -5.03
CA GLN A 43 4.74 2.36 -5.56
C GLN A 43 5.20 1.69 -6.86
N LEU A 44 4.83 0.43 -7.08
CA LEU A 44 5.09 -0.24 -8.36
C LEU A 44 4.14 0.29 -9.44
N THR A 45 2.84 0.40 -9.14
CA THR A 45 1.85 0.95 -10.06
C THR A 45 2.21 2.37 -10.50
N ASP A 46 2.53 3.25 -9.54
CA ASP A 46 2.96 4.63 -9.81
C ASP A 46 4.18 4.66 -10.75
N ARG A 47 5.24 3.90 -10.44
CA ARG A 47 6.42 3.82 -11.31
C ARG A 47 6.12 3.30 -12.72
N LEU A 48 5.25 2.30 -12.85
CA LEU A 48 4.89 1.75 -14.16
C LEU A 48 4.15 2.77 -15.03
N PHE A 49 3.29 3.60 -14.44
CA PHE A 49 2.62 4.66 -15.18
C PHE A 49 3.55 5.84 -15.47
N GLN A 50 4.45 6.19 -14.54
CA GLN A 50 5.51 7.17 -14.82
C GLN A 50 6.39 6.74 -15.99
N GLU A 51 6.73 5.45 -16.07
CA GLU A 51 7.46 4.88 -17.20
C GLU A 51 6.63 4.88 -18.49
N LYS A 52 5.32 4.56 -18.42
CA LYS A 52 4.41 4.52 -19.57
C LYS A 52 4.24 5.90 -20.22
N TYR A 53 4.05 6.93 -19.40
CA TYR A 53 3.72 8.28 -19.89
C TYR A 53 4.92 9.24 -19.91
N GLY A 54 6.00 8.91 -19.21
CA GLY A 54 7.17 9.79 -19.06
C GLY A 54 6.89 11.02 -18.20
N LEU A 55 5.87 10.96 -17.33
CA LEU A 55 5.35 12.06 -16.51
C LEU A 55 5.10 11.56 -15.09
N THR A 56 5.00 12.47 -14.12
CA THR A 56 4.31 12.22 -12.85
C THR A 56 2.79 12.27 -13.02
N LEU A 57 2.01 11.76 -12.05
CA LEU A 57 0.54 11.86 -12.09
C LEU A 57 0.08 13.32 -12.16
N GLU A 58 0.68 14.20 -11.35
CA GLU A 58 0.37 15.64 -11.33
C GLU A 58 0.62 16.29 -12.70
N GLU A 59 1.74 15.96 -13.35
CA GLU A 59 2.03 16.46 -14.70
C GLU A 59 1.09 15.88 -15.75
N PHE A 60 0.72 14.60 -15.64
CA PHE A 60 -0.23 13.94 -16.51
C PHE A 60 -1.61 14.62 -16.45
N GLU A 61 -2.07 14.96 -15.24
CA GLU A 61 -3.33 15.68 -15.03
C GLU A 61 -3.27 17.12 -15.52
N ALA A 62 -2.18 17.84 -15.19
CA ALA A 62 -1.98 19.23 -15.61
C ALA A 62 -1.91 19.40 -17.13
N GLN A 63 -1.42 18.39 -17.85
CA GLN A 63 -1.35 18.37 -19.31
C GLN A 63 -2.65 17.90 -19.99
N GLU A 64 -3.70 17.59 -19.22
CA GLU A 64 -4.96 17.02 -19.70
C GLU A 64 -4.75 15.78 -20.62
N VAL A 65 -3.82 14.88 -20.29
CA VAL A 65 -3.40 13.77 -21.19
C VAL A 65 -4.57 12.90 -21.64
N VAL A 66 -5.52 12.59 -20.74
CA VAL A 66 -6.76 11.86 -21.09
C VAL A 66 -7.49 12.51 -22.27
N LYS A 67 -7.67 13.84 -22.22
CA LYS A 67 -8.35 14.62 -23.26
C LYS A 67 -7.49 14.75 -24.52
N ALA A 68 -6.17 14.90 -24.39
CA ALA A 68 -5.25 14.89 -25.53
C ALA A 68 -5.30 13.57 -26.30
N HIS A 69 -5.70 12.48 -25.62
CA HIS A 69 -5.95 11.15 -26.19
C HIS A 69 -7.43 10.87 -26.48
N ASP A 70 -8.25 11.92 -26.69
CA ASP A 70 -9.67 11.84 -27.05
C ASP A 70 -10.49 10.94 -26.11
N TYR A 71 -10.17 10.99 -24.81
CA TYR A 71 -10.87 10.20 -23.79
C TYR A 71 -10.87 8.70 -24.08
N SER A 72 -9.77 8.20 -24.64
CA SER A 72 -9.65 6.76 -24.88
C SER A 72 -9.80 5.99 -23.58
N PHE A 73 -10.59 4.91 -23.62
CA PHE A 73 -10.87 4.07 -22.46
C PHE A 73 -9.60 3.58 -21.76
N GLU A 74 -8.55 3.26 -22.53
CA GLU A 74 -7.26 2.85 -21.99
C GLU A 74 -6.65 3.93 -21.09
N VAL A 75 -6.51 5.16 -21.60
CA VAL A 75 -5.86 6.26 -20.88
C VAL A 75 -6.71 6.73 -19.69
N GLU A 76 -8.05 6.65 -19.78
CA GLU A 76 -8.94 6.89 -18.64
C GLU A 76 -8.78 5.82 -17.56
N SER A 77 -8.71 4.55 -17.93
CA SER A 77 -8.51 3.44 -16.98
C SER A 77 -7.16 3.55 -16.29
N ASP A 78 -6.11 3.87 -17.05
CA ASP A 78 -4.77 4.07 -16.51
C ASP A 78 -4.74 5.23 -15.52
N HIS A 79 -5.39 6.36 -15.83
CA HIS A 79 -5.51 7.49 -14.91
C HIS A 79 -6.19 7.09 -13.60
N GLN A 80 -7.33 6.39 -13.67
CA GLN A 80 -8.06 5.94 -12.48
C GLN A 80 -7.24 4.98 -11.62
N ASP A 81 -6.55 4.02 -12.24
CA ASP A 81 -5.70 3.08 -11.54
C ASP A 81 -4.48 3.77 -10.91
N TRP A 82 -3.93 4.78 -11.58
CA TRP A 82 -2.80 5.56 -11.08
C TRP A 82 -3.19 6.46 -9.91
N ASP A 83 -4.29 7.20 -10.03
CA ASP A 83 -4.84 8.06 -8.96
C ASP A 83 -5.12 7.23 -7.70
N LEU A 84 -5.80 6.09 -7.86
CA LEU A 84 -6.06 5.16 -6.76
C LEU A 84 -4.76 4.66 -6.12
N ALA A 85 -3.71 4.44 -6.90
CA ALA A 85 -2.42 4.03 -6.36
C ALA A 85 -1.75 5.14 -5.55
N VAL A 86 -1.73 6.37 -6.05
CA VAL A 86 -1.14 7.52 -5.36
C VAL A 86 -1.87 7.82 -4.04
N ASP A 87 -3.19 7.82 -4.05
CA ASP A 87 -3.98 7.97 -2.83
C ASP A 87 -3.80 6.79 -1.85
N GLY A 88 -3.68 5.58 -2.40
CA GLY A 88 -3.35 4.37 -1.65
C GLY A 88 -2.00 4.47 -0.94
N MET A 89 -0.97 5.05 -1.57
CA MET A 89 0.33 5.29 -0.94
C MET A 89 0.19 6.17 0.29
N ARG A 90 -0.44 7.35 0.14
CA ARG A 90 -0.64 8.31 1.24
C ARG A 90 -1.38 7.66 2.42
N THR A 91 -2.44 6.93 2.13
CA THR A 91 -3.24 6.22 3.15
C THR A 91 -2.40 5.20 3.91
N VAL A 92 -1.60 4.39 3.22
CA VAL A 92 -0.79 3.34 3.85
C VAL A 92 0.39 3.94 4.63
N GLU A 93 0.97 5.04 4.16
CA GLU A 93 2.00 5.78 4.88
C GLU A 93 1.48 6.34 6.21
N GLU A 94 0.29 6.93 6.22
CA GLU A 94 -0.40 7.36 7.44
C GLU A 94 -0.66 6.19 8.40
N GLN A 95 -1.12 5.04 7.88
CA GLN A 95 -1.31 3.82 8.69
C GLN A 95 -0.01 3.31 9.30
N LEU A 96 1.10 3.32 8.53
CA LEU A 96 2.43 2.94 9.02
C LEU A 96 2.93 3.91 10.10
N ALA A 97 2.72 5.22 9.91
CA ALA A 97 3.10 6.23 10.88
C ALA A 97 2.33 6.05 12.19
N ASN A 98 1.01 5.83 12.12
CA ASN A 98 0.17 5.57 13.29
C ASN A 98 0.58 4.29 14.01
N LEU A 99 0.87 3.21 13.27
CA LEU A 99 1.28 1.94 13.85
C LEU A 99 2.63 2.03 14.59
N ARG A 100 3.57 2.86 14.09
CA ARG A 100 4.87 3.10 14.73
C ARG A 100 4.83 4.15 15.84
N GLY A 101 3.92 5.11 15.76
CA GLY A 101 3.73 6.16 16.76
C GLY A 101 2.87 5.73 17.97
N ALA A 102 2.21 4.58 17.89
CA ALA A 102 1.45 3.98 18.98
C ALA A 102 2.30 3.10 19.93
N ALA A 103 3.63 3.34 19.99
CA ALA A 103 4.56 2.66 20.89
C ALA A 103 4.78 3.43 22.20
#